data_AF-A0A1B8HDA5-F1
#
_entry.id   AF-A0A1B8HDA5-F1
#
_cell.length_a   1.000
_cell.length_b   1.000
_cell.length_c   1.000
_cell.angle_alpha   90.00
_cell.angle_beta   90.00
_cell.angle_gamma   90.00
#
_symmetry.space_group_name_H-M   'P 1'
#
loop_
_entity.id
_entity.type
_entity.pdbx_description
1 polymer ?
#
loop_
_entity_poly.entity_id
_entity_poly.type
_entity_poly.pdbx_seq_one_letter_code
_entity_poly.pdbx_strand_id
1 'polypeptide(L)'
;MARNKKNKNAFSYNNHDVASRNFINKNFNKTHSYHSNFFQSKFTNTSFIGASLKWCNFTGSLFQSSLLRGVLFRGGSLRHVVFKECIINACNLDGCKTEGLRIDKCYIISSNNLIDRLDPSQIIDSKIYKSFPENELFNPILIDVIQELRKNDYVRRSSVLHRKLNKIDTISLMYLLDRFDENFLIEQLPNICMEIEREFHTISYIDQLLRKQV
;
A
#
# COMPACT_ATOMS: atom_id res chain seq x y z
N MET A 1 17.33 -10.47 19.23
CA MET A 1 17.07 -11.76 18.53
C MET A 1 17.57 -11.67 17.10
N ALA A 2 18.43 -12.61 16.70
CA ALA A 2 19.00 -12.64 15.36
C ALA A 2 17.92 -12.91 14.31
N ARG A 3 17.86 -12.03 13.33
CA ARG A 3 16.88 -12.00 12.24
C ARG A 3 16.98 -13.27 11.41
N ASN A 4 15.92 -14.07 11.37
CA ASN A 4 15.81 -15.18 10.43
C ASN A 4 15.76 -14.59 9.00
N LYS A 5 16.92 -14.49 8.34
CA LYS A 5 17.09 -13.88 7.00
C LYS A 5 16.49 -14.74 5.88
N LYS A 6 15.89 -15.90 6.19
CA LYS A 6 15.59 -16.98 5.24
C LYS A 6 14.56 -16.68 4.15
N ASN A 7 13.95 -15.49 4.07
CA ASN A 7 12.92 -15.22 3.05
C ASN A 7 12.86 -13.77 2.57
N LYS A 8 14.01 -13.07 2.53
CA LYS A 8 14.08 -11.63 2.29
C LYS A 8 13.58 -11.16 0.91
N ASN A 9 13.14 -12.05 0.04
CA ASN A 9 12.65 -11.83 -1.32
C ASN A 9 11.81 -13.03 -1.81
N ALA A 10 11.03 -13.66 -0.92
CA ALA A 10 10.31 -14.91 -1.22
C ALA A 10 9.41 -14.85 -2.47
N PHE A 11 9.00 -13.64 -2.86
CA PHE A 11 8.14 -13.38 -4.01
C PHE A 11 8.84 -12.59 -5.13
N SER A 12 10.17 -12.73 -5.23
CA SER A 12 10.91 -12.34 -6.43
C SER A 12 10.78 -13.44 -7.48
N TYR A 13 10.40 -13.07 -8.71
CA TYR A 13 10.15 -14.01 -9.79
C TYR A 13 10.97 -13.65 -11.05
N ASN A 14 11.74 -14.58 -11.59
CA ASN A 14 12.49 -14.37 -12.83
C ASN A 14 12.12 -15.43 -13.89
N ASN A 15 11.39 -15.03 -14.94
CA ASN A 15 10.82 -15.95 -15.95
C ASN A 15 9.86 -16.99 -15.35
N HIS A 16 9.07 -16.64 -14.34
CA HIS A 16 8.07 -17.56 -13.77
C HIS A 16 6.66 -17.26 -14.29
N ASP A 17 5.87 -18.32 -14.42
CA ASP A 17 4.43 -18.21 -14.55
C ASP A 17 3.74 -18.40 -13.18
N VAL A 18 3.08 -17.33 -12.75
CA VAL A 18 2.27 -17.25 -11.53
C VAL A 18 0.92 -16.59 -11.83
N ALA A 19 0.40 -16.79 -13.05
CA ALA A 19 -0.91 -16.32 -13.47
C ALA A 19 -2.05 -16.89 -12.61
N SER A 20 -3.14 -16.12 -12.51
CA SER A 20 -4.36 -16.46 -11.78
C SER A 20 -4.16 -16.81 -10.31
N ARG A 21 -3.03 -16.42 -9.71
CA ARG A 21 -2.74 -16.68 -8.30
C ARG A 21 -3.35 -15.63 -7.39
N ASN A 22 -3.76 -16.07 -6.21
CA ASN A 22 -4.23 -15.21 -5.13
C ASN A 22 -3.13 -15.01 -4.08
N PHE A 23 -2.61 -13.80 -4.00
CA PHE A 23 -1.64 -13.37 -2.99
C PHE A 23 -2.37 -12.55 -1.92
N ILE A 24 -2.58 -13.17 -0.75
CA ILE A 24 -3.29 -12.55 0.38
C ILE A 24 -2.30 -12.31 1.52
N ASN A 25 -2.28 -11.09 2.06
CA ASN A 25 -1.42 -10.68 3.19
C ASN A 25 0.07 -10.96 2.93
N LYS A 26 0.53 -10.84 1.67
CA LYS A 26 1.91 -11.13 1.26
C LYS A 26 2.77 -9.87 1.21
N ASN A 27 4.03 -10.04 1.59
CA ASN A 27 5.03 -8.99 1.60
C ASN A 27 5.94 -9.08 0.37
N PHE A 28 5.68 -8.24 -0.63
CA PHE A 28 6.52 -8.06 -1.83
C PHE A 28 7.51 -6.90 -1.67
N ASN A 29 7.76 -6.42 -0.44
CA ASN A 29 8.68 -5.30 -0.24
C ASN A 29 10.08 -5.68 -0.72
N LYS A 30 10.65 -4.82 -1.58
CA LYS A 30 11.99 -4.95 -2.17
C LYS A 30 12.20 -6.19 -3.04
N THR A 31 11.12 -6.86 -3.46
CA THR A 31 11.22 -7.96 -4.43
C THR A 31 11.58 -7.46 -5.81
N HIS A 32 12.19 -8.33 -6.59
CA HIS A 32 12.59 -8.08 -7.97
C HIS A 32 11.94 -9.14 -8.85
N SER A 33 11.03 -8.71 -9.71
CA SER A 33 10.44 -9.59 -10.73
C SER A 33 10.80 -9.14 -12.14
N TYR A 34 11.16 -10.10 -12.98
CA TYR A 34 11.64 -9.92 -14.35
C TYR A 34 11.00 -10.97 -15.26
N HIS A 35 10.48 -10.55 -16.43
CA HIS A 35 9.84 -11.42 -17.44
C HIS A 35 8.85 -12.45 -16.87
N SER A 36 8.14 -12.10 -15.81
CA SER A 36 7.25 -13.03 -15.11
C SER A 36 5.79 -12.74 -15.45
N ASN A 37 4.99 -13.80 -15.49
CA ASN A 37 3.58 -13.75 -15.82
C ASN A 37 2.72 -13.75 -14.55
N PHE A 38 2.01 -12.65 -14.33
CA PHE A 38 1.01 -12.45 -13.27
C PHE A 38 -0.39 -12.26 -13.87
N PHE A 39 -0.64 -12.69 -15.11
CA PHE A 39 -1.92 -12.53 -15.79
C PHE A 39 -3.10 -12.94 -14.90
N GLN A 40 -4.08 -12.04 -14.72
CA GLN A 40 -5.26 -12.24 -13.87
C GLN A 40 -4.99 -12.62 -12.41
N SER A 41 -3.80 -12.34 -11.87
CA SER A 41 -3.50 -12.58 -10.46
C SER A 41 -4.15 -11.52 -9.57
N LYS A 42 -4.43 -11.89 -8.31
CA LYS A 42 -5.02 -11.02 -7.29
C LYS A 42 -4.04 -10.79 -6.16
N PHE A 43 -3.92 -9.53 -5.75
CA PHE A 43 -3.05 -9.07 -4.67
C PHE A 43 -3.90 -8.35 -3.63
N THR A 44 -4.28 -9.04 -2.57
CA THR A 44 -5.15 -8.51 -1.50
C THR A 44 -4.35 -8.29 -0.24
N ASN A 45 -4.41 -7.08 0.32
CA ASN A 45 -3.66 -6.69 1.53
C ASN A 45 -2.16 -6.95 1.39
N THR A 46 -1.61 -6.67 0.21
CA THR A 46 -0.20 -6.89 -0.09
C THR A 46 0.59 -5.60 -0.03
N SER A 47 1.90 -5.71 0.20
CA SER A 47 2.80 -4.56 0.30
C SER A 47 3.91 -4.68 -0.74
N PHE A 48 4.14 -3.62 -1.51
CA PHE A 48 5.12 -3.53 -2.59
C PHE A 48 6.12 -2.38 -2.36
N ILE A 49 6.58 -2.17 -1.13
CA ILE A 49 7.53 -1.08 -0.83
C ILE A 49 8.87 -1.34 -1.53
N GLY A 50 9.21 -0.50 -2.51
CA GLY A 50 10.44 -0.57 -3.28
C GLY A 50 10.55 -1.81 -4.17
N ALA A 51 9.42 -2.40 -4.60
CA ALA A 51 9.43 -3.52 -5.53
C ALA A 51 9.82 -3.06 -6.94
N SER A 52 10.60 -3.90 -7.65
CA SER A 52 10.98 -3.69 -9.04
C SER A 52 10.31 -4.76 -9.91
N LEU A 53 9.38 -4.35 -10.77
CA LEU A 53 8.54 -5.21 -11.60
C LEU A 53 8.79 -4.88 -13.08
N LYS A 54 9.80 -5.51 -13.67
CA LYS A 54 10.26 -5.17 -15.02
C LYS A 54 9.85 -6.23 -16.03
N TRP A 55 9.33 -5.80 -17.17
CA TRP A 55 8.86 -6.65 -18.28
C TRP A 55 7.89 -7.76 -17.84
N CYS A 56 7.13 -7.53 -16.78
CA CYS A 56 6.16 -8.48 -16.25
C CYS A 56 4.79 -8.28 -16.91
N ASN A 57 4.03 -9.37 -17.04
CA ASN A 57 2.65 -9.32 -17.53
C ASN A 57 1.68 -9.31 -16.33
N PHE A 58 1.01 -8.20 -16.07
CA PHE A 58 -0.06 -8.11 -15.07
C PHE A 58 -1.45 -7.98 -15.72
N THR A 59 -1.61 -8.26 -17.01
CA THR A 59 -2.89 -8.01 -17.68
C THR A 59 -4.07 -8.64 -16.94
N GLY A 60 -5.09 -7.84 -16.66
CA GLY A 60 -6.29 -8.25 -15.92
C GLY A 60 -6.10 -8.49 -14.42
N SER A 61 -4.95 -8.14 -13.83
CA SER A 61 -4.71 -8.34 -12.40
C SER A 61 -5.47 -7.34 -11.52
N LEU A 62 -5.74 -7.75 -10.28
CA LEU A 62 -6.38 -6.90 -9.27
C LEU A 62 -5.43 -6.68 -8.08
N PHE A 63 -5.22 -5.42 -7.72
CA PHE A 63 -4.61 -5.03 -6.45
C PHE A 63 -5.72 -4.43 -5.57
N GLN A 64 -6.00 -5.07 -4.44
CA GLN A 64 -7.05 -4.67 -3.51
C GLN A 64 -6.45 -4.35 -2.15
N SER A 65 -6.78 -3.18 -1.59
CA SER A 65 -6.41 -2.77 -0.23
C SER A 65 -4.89 -2.92 0.05
N SER A 66 -4.09 -2.68 -1.00
CA SER A 66 -2.65 -2.94 -1.01
C SER A 66 -1.84 -1.64 -0.95
N LEU A 67 -0.63 -1.73 -0.40
CA LEU A 67 0.31 -0.62 -0.30
C LEU A 67 1.35 -0.70 -1.41
N LEU A 68 1.33 0.28 -2.32
CA LEU A 68 2.33 0.44 -3.38
C LEU A 68 3.15 1.70 -3.07
N ARG A 69 4.42 1.54 -2.69
CA ARG A 69 5.29 2.67 -2.36
C ARG A 69 6.64 2.53 -3.06
N GLY A 70 6.96 3.45 -3.96
CA GLY A 70 8.22 3.39 -4.71
C GLY A 70 8.29 2.20 -5.68
N VAL A 71 7.15 1.74 -6.20
CA VAL A 71 7.12 0.61 -7.13
C VAL A 71 7.58 1.05 -8.50
N LEU A 72 8.51 0.28 -9.07
CA LEU A 72 9.01 0.49 -10.42
C LEU A 72 8.41 -0.55 -11.36
N PHE A 73 7.31 -0.19 -12.03
CA PHE A 73 6.83 -0.94 -13.18
C PHE A 73 7.59 -0.45 -14.42
N ARG A 74 8.29 -1.34 -15.13
CA ARG A 74 9.05 -0.96 -16.33
C ARG A 74 8.81 -1.90 -17.49
N GLY A 75 8.38 -1.38 -18.64
CA GLY A 75 8.31 -2.14 -19.91
C GLY A 75 7.33 -3.33 -19.92
N GLY A 76 6.47 -3.45 -18.91
CA GLY A 76 5.52 -4.55 -18.74
C GLY A 76 4.13 -4.24 -19.29
N SER A 77 3.20 -5.17 -19.10
CA SER A 77 1.78 -4.97 -19.42
C SER A 77 0.97 -4.77 -18.14
N LEU A 78 0.30 -3.62 -18.04
CA LEU A 78 -0.68 -3.28 -17.00
C LEU A 78 -2.09 -3.11 -17.60
N ARG A 79 -2.33 -3.68 -18.79
CA ARG A 79 -3.64 -3.60 -19.45
C ARG A 79 -4.73 -4.19 -18.56
N HIS A 80 -5.84 -3.49 -18.41
CA HIS A 80 -6.98 -3.92 -17.59
C HIS A 80 -6.62 -4.25 -16.13
N VAL A 81 -5.51 -3.72 -15.60
CA VAL A 81 -5.20 -3.82 -14.17
C VAL A 81 -6.14 -2.92 -13.39
N VAL A 82 -6.62 -3.40 -12.24
CA VAL A 82 -7.41 -2.59 -11.31
C VAL A 82 -6.62 -2.41 -10.02
N PHE A 83 -6.36 -1.17 -9.64
CA PHE A 83 -5.97 -0.79 -8.28
C PHE A 83 -7.22 -0.32 -7.55
N LYS A 84 -7.61 -1.01 -6.49
CA LYS A 84 -8.82 -0.70 -5.72
C LYS A 84 -8.49 -0.55 -4.23
N GLU A 85 -8.90 0.59 -3.66
CA GLU A 85 -8.65 0.93 -2.25
C GLU A 85 -7.17 0.85 -1.86
N CYS A 86 -6.27 1.13 -2.80
CA CYS A 86 -4.83 1.10 -2.58
C CYS A 86 -4.31 2.44 -2.05
N ILE A 87 -3.18 2.38 -1.35
CA ILE A 87 -2.32 3.54 -1.12
C ILE A 87 -1.18 3.46 -2.13
N ILE A 88 -1.11 4.43 -3.04
CA ILE A 88 -0.14 4.50 -4.13
C ILE A 88 0.76 5.71 -3.91
N ASN A 89 2.04 5.47 -3.67
CA ASN A 89 3.02 6.49 -3.34
C ASN A 89 4.27 6.35 -4.22
N ALA A 90 4.68 7.41 -4.90
CA ALA A 90 5.90 7.45 -5.71
C ALA A 90 6.05 6.25 -6.67
N CYS A 91 4.96 5.83 -7.31
CA CYS A 91 4.99 4.71 -8.27
C CYS A 91 5.27 5.21 -9.69
N ASN A 92 5.96 4.38 -10.48
CA ASN A 92 6.36 4.69 -11.85
C ASN A 92 5.89 3.58 -12.80
N LEU A 93 5.30 3.97 -13.95
CA LEU A 93 4.79 3.09 -14.99
C LEU A 93 5.59 3.20 -16.31
N ASP A 94 6.88 3.51 -16.25
CA ASP A 94 7.70 3.78 -17.42
C ASP A 94 7.68 2.63 -18.46
N GLY A 95 7.38 2.98 -19.71
CA GLY A 95 7.26 2.02 -20.81
C GLY A 95 6.19 0.93 -20.63
N CYS A 96 5.27 1.05 -19.67
CA CYS A 96 4.22 0.06 -19.48
C CYS A 96 3.01 0.32 -20.39
N LYS A 97 2.35 -0.76 -20.83
CA LYS A 97 1.06 -0.71 -21.52
C LYS A 97 -0.07 -0.55 -20.50
N THR A 98 -0.85 0.53 -20.54
CA THR A 98 -1.84 0.89 -19.50
C THR A 98 -3.28 0.93 -20.02
N GLU A 99 -3.56 0.37 -21.19
CA GLU A 99 -4.90 0.39 -21.79
C GLU A 99 -5.91 -0.30 -20.88
N GLY A 100 -6.97 0.43 -20.50
CA GLY A 100 -8.01 -0.07 -19.60
C GLY A 100 -7.59 -0.24 -18.14
N LEU A 101 -6.40 0.23 -17.73
CA LEU A 101 -6.01 0.31 -16.32
C LEU A 101 -7.02 1.19 -15.56
N ARG A 102 -7.43 0.77 -14.36
CA ARG A 102 -8.34 1.55 -13.50
C ARG A 102 -7.76 1.75 -12.10
N ILE A 103 -7.95 2.94 -11.56
CA ILE A 103 -7.64 3.28 -10.18
C ILE A 103 -8.95 3.69 -9.51
N ASP A 104 -9.37 2.95 -8.50
CA ASP A 104 -10.67 3.07 -7.86
C ASP A 104 -10.49 3.23 -6.34
N LYS A 105 -11.07 4.28 -5.74
CA LYS A 105 -11.06 4.54 -4.29
C LYS A 105 -9.66 4.57 -3.66
N CYS A 106 -8.64 4.98 -4.42
CA CYS A 106 -7.26 4.97 -3.98
C CYS A 106 -6.82 6.31 -3.38
N TYR A 107 -5.76 6.27 -2.59
CA TYR A 107 -5.03 7.45 -2.14
C TYR A 107 -3.71 7.49 -2.90
N ILE A 108 -3.56 8.50 -3.77
CA ILE A 108 -2.41 8.64 -4.65
C ILE A 108 -1.58 9.83 -4.17
N ILE A 109 -0.30 9.60 -3.90
CA ILE A 109 0.61 10.64 -3.43
C ILE A 109 1.93 10.63 -4.19
N SER A 110 2.42 11.81 -4.56
CA SER A 110 3.73 12.00 -5.20
C SER A 110 3.97 11.06 -6.40
N SER A 111 2.94 10.76 -7.18
CA SER A 111 2.95 9.75 -8.26
C SER A 111 2.61 10.35 -9.62
N ASN A 112 3.14 11.54 -9.95
CA ASN A 112 2.87 12.23 -11.22
C ASN A 112 3.20 11.33 -12.43
N ASN A 113 4.33 10.61 -12.40
CA ASN A 113 4.71 9.65 -13.46
C ASN A 113 3.65 8.57 -13.75
N LEU A 114 2.81 8.24 -12.77
CA LEU A 114 1.70 7.31 -12.94
C LEU A 114 0.45 8.06 -13.42
N ILE A 115 0.12 9.21 -12.82
CA ILE A 115 -1.08 9.99 -13.15
C ILE A 115 -1.01 10.53 -14.58
N ASP A 116 0.14 11.09 -14.99
CA ASP A 116 0.33 11.73 -16.30
C ASP A 116 0.21 10.75 -17.48
N ARG A 117 0.18 9.44 -17.20
CA ARG A 117 0.03 8.35 -18.19
C ARG A 117 -1.39 7.80 -18.29
N LEU A 118 -2.33 8.34 -17.52
CA LEU A 118 -3.70 7.88 -17.44
C LEU A 118 -4.65 8.96 -17.91
N ASP A 119 -5.72 8.53 -18.59
CA ASP A 119 -6.87 9.39 -18.83
C ASP A 119 -7.60 9.64 -17.50
N PRO A 120 -8.16 10.85 -17.27
CA PRO A 120 -8.91 11.16 -16.04
C PRO A 120 -10.04 10.17 -15.74
N SER A 121 -10.70 9.61 -16.75
CA SER A 121 -11.76 8.59 -16.57
C SER A 121 -11.27 7.26 -15.99
N GLN A 122 -9.95 7.02 -16.02
CA GLN A 122 -9.33 5.84 -15.41
C GLN A 122 -9.16 6.00 -13.89
N ILE A 123 -9.32 7.21 -13.35
CA ILE A 123 -9.19 7.50 -11.91
C ILE A 123 -10.57 7.81 -11.35
N ILE A 124 -11.08 6.90 -10.51
CA ILE A 124 -12.46 6.89 -10.02
C ILE A 124 -12.43 6.98 -8.49
N ASP A 125 -13.22 7.88 -7.91
CA ASP A 125 -13.40 8.05 -6.47
C ASP A 125 -12.09 8.11 -5.66
N SER A 126 -11.00 8.58 -6.29
CA SER A 126 -9.66 8.52 -5.72
C SER A 126 -9.16 9.90 -5.34
N LYS A 127 -8.41 9.98 -4.24
CA LYS A 127 -7.83 11.23 -3.72
C LYS A 127 -6.38 11.37 -4.16
N ILE A 128 -6.03 12.51 -4.75
CA ILE A 128 -4.68 12.80 -5.26
C ILE A 128 -4.03 13.88 -4.41
N TYR A 129 -2.80 13.63 -3.95
CA TYR A 129 -2.00 14.52 -3.12
C TYR A 129 -0.63 14.78 -3.73
N LYS A 130 -0.21 16.05 -3.77
CA LYS A 130 1.15 16.42 -4.23
C LYS A 130 2.20 15.98 -3.21
N SER A 131 1.92 16.25 -1.94
CA SER A 131 2.76 15.92 -0.78
C SER A 131 1.89 15.34 0.34
N PHE A 132 2.53 14.86 1.39
CA PHE A 132 1.81 14.41 2.57
C PHE A 132 1.19 15.65 3.23
N PRO A 133 -0.12 15.61 3.57
CA PRO A 133 -0.71 16.67 4.39
C PRO A 133 0.08 16.89 5.67
N GLU A 134 0.26 18.15 6.06
CA GLU A 134 0.97 18.54 7.27
C GLU A 134 0.18 18.15 8.52
N ASN A 135 0.87 17.88 9.62
CA ASN A 135 0.24 17.34 10.84
C ASN A 135 -0.75 18.33 11.48
N GLU A 136 -0.54 19.63 11.29
CA GLU A 136 -1.37 20.73 11.81
C GLU A 136 -2.78 20.74 11.21
N LEU A 137 -3.02 20.00 10.12
CA LEU A 137 -4.34 19.83 9.51
C LEU A 137 -5.21 18.78 10.23
N PHE A 138 -4.66 18.10 11.22
CA PHE A 138 -5.32 17.02 11.95
C PHE A 138 -5.50 17.41 13.41
N ASN A 139 -6.44 16.74 14.08
CA ASN A 139 -6.63 16.87 15.51
C ASN A 139 -5.32 16.55 16.26
N PRO A 140 -4.80 17.46 17.10
CA PRO A 140 -3.53 17.27 17.82
C PRO A 140 -3.56 16.05 18.74
N ILE A 141 -4.71 15.73 19.34
CA ILE A 141 -4.87 14.54 20.19
C ILE A 141 -4.67 13.27 19.37
N LEU A 142 -5.26 13.21 18.17
CA LEU A 142 -5.09 12.06 17.28
C LEU A 142 -3.64 11.93 16.78
N ILE A 143 -2.97 13.05 16.52
CA ILE A 143 -1.54 13.06 16.17
C ILE A 143 -0.70 12.50 17.31
N ASP A 144 -0.96 12.91 18.56
CA ASP A 144 -0.27 12.39 19.74
C ASP A 144 -0.52 10.89 19.92
N VAL A 145 -1.77 10.44 19.78
CA VAL A 145 -2.13 9.01 19.77
C VAL A 145 -1.27 8.25 18.77
N ILE A 146 -1.21 8.69 17.51
CA ILE A 146 -0.42 8.02 16.46
C ILE A 146 1.07 8.01 16.80
N GLN A 147 1.63 9.07 17.40
CA GLN A 147 3.03 9.07 17.83
C GLN A 147 3.30 8.06 18.95
N GLU A 148 2.40 7.96 19.92
CA GLU A 148 2.51 7.03 21.04
C GLU A 148 2.49 5.57 20.59
N LEU A 149 1.77 5.25 19.49
CA LEU A 149 1.77 3.90 18.90
C LEU A 149 3.16 3.40 18.48
N ARG A 150 4.18 4.28 18.40
CA ARG A 150 5.58 3.85 18.18
C ARG A 150 6.13 2.97 19.30
N LYS A 151 5.52 3.00 20.49
CA LYS A 151 5.89 2.13 21.62
C LYS A 151 5.67 0.65 21.28
N ASN A 152 4.70 0.32 20.42
CA ASN A 152 4.57 -1.03 19.89
C ASN A 152 5.57 -1.26 18.73
N ASP A 153 6.41 -2.28 18.91
CA ASP A 153 7.51 -2.57 18.01
C ASP A 153 7.08 -3.05 16.61
N TYR A 154 5.95 -3.74 16.49
CA TYR A 154 5.41 -4.18 15.21
C TYR A 154 4.78 -3.01 14.45
N VAL A 155 4.03 -2.15 15.14
CA VAL A 155 3.45 -0.94 14.56
C VAL A 155 4.53 0.01 14.06
N ARG A 156 5.52 0.31 14.91
CA ARG A 156 6.65 1.19 14.56
C ARG A 156 7.42 0.72 13.33
N ARG A 157 7.58 -0.60 13.17
CA ARG A 157 8.34 -1.19 12.06
C ARG A 157 7.52 -1.46 10.80
N SER A 158 6.17 -1.47 10.90
CA SER A 158 5.26 -1.75 9.78
C SER A 158 5.39 -0.78 8.62
N SER A 159 5.82 0.46 8.89
CA SER A 159 5.82 1.62 7.96
C SER A 159 4.45 2.01 7.40
N VAL A 160 3.38 1.56 8.09
CA VAL A 160 1.98 1.82 7.77
C VAL A 160 1.56 3.18 8.32
N LEU A 161 1.54 3.36 9.65
CA LEU A 161 1.17 4.64 10.29
C LEU A 161 2.36 5.61 10.41
N HIS A 162 3.59 5.11 10.30
CA HIS A 162 4.81 5.88 10.51
C HIS A 162 5.72 5.87 9.29
N ARG A 163 6.40 6.99 9.09
CA ARG A 163 7.43 7.19 8.08
C ARG A 163 8.80 7.38 8.74
N LYS A 164 9.84 7.39 7.90
CA LYS A 164 11.21 7.71 8.33
C LYS A 164 11.27 9.09 8.98
N LEU A 165 12.35 9.32 9.75
CA LEU A 165 12.61 10.59 10.44
C LEU A 165 11.47 11.00 11.39
N ASN A 166 10.91 10.02 12.11
CA ASN A 166 9.80 10.22 13.06
C ASN A 166 8.55 10.92 12.50
N LYS A 167 8.37 10.91 11.18
CA LYS A 167 7.16 11.46 10.54
C LYS A 167 5.99 10.48 10.63
N ILE A 168 4.78 11.02 10.60
CA ILE A 168 3.52 10.25 10.49
C ILE A 168 3.19 10.04 9.01
N ASP A 169 2.59 8.90 8.70
CA ASP A 169 1.99 8.66 7.40
C ASP A 169 0.56 9.23 7.38
N THR A 170 0.45 10.54 7.10
CA THR A 170 -0.83 11.25 7.11
C THR A 170 -1.81 10.79 6.03
N ILE A 171 -1.33 10.10 4.99
CA ILE A 171 -2.20 9.44 4.00
C ILE A 171 -2.88 8.21 4.60
N SER A 172 -2.15 7.40 5.37
CA SER A 172 -2.75 6.28 6.11
C SER A 172 -3.70 6.77 7.19
N LEU A 173 -3.44 7.93 7.80
CA LEU A 173 -4.37 8.58 8.74
C LEU A 173 -5.65 9.05 8.03
N MET A 174 -5.53 9.73 6.88
CA MET A 174 -6.68 10.11 6.05
C MET A 174 -7.52 8.91 5.62
N TYR A 175 -6.86 7.80 5.27
CA TYR A 175 -7.55 6.54 4.97
C TYR A 175 -8.45 6.10 6.12
N LEU A 176 -7.99 6.21 7.38
CA LEU A 176 -8.79 5.84 8.54
C LEU A 176 -9.91 6.84 8.81
N LEU A 177 -9.63 8.14 8.73
CA LEU A 177 -10.61 9.21 8.95
C LEU A 177 -11.76 9.21 7.93
N ASP A 178 -11.51 8.71 6.71
CA ASP A 178 -12.58 8.54 5.71
C ASP A 178 -13.52 7.35 6.02
N ARG A 179 -13.19 6.52 7.02
CA ARG A 179 -13.89 5.26 7.31
C ARG A 179 -14.42 5.16 8.74
N PHE A 180 -13.86 5.94 9.65
CA PHE A 180 -14.17 5.89 11.07
C PHE A 180 -14.30 7.30 11.62
N ASP A 181 -15.15 7.46 12.62
CA ASP A 181 -15.25 8.71 13.38
C ASP A 181 -13.91 9.05 14.07
N GLU A 182 -13.60 10.34 14.18
CA GLU A 182 -12.33 10.79 14.73
C GLU A 182 -12.18 10.45 16.22
N ASN A 183 -13.24 10.61 17.03
CA ASN A 183 -13.19 10.29 18.46
C ASN A 183 -13.04 8.78 18.66
N PHE A 184 -13.74 7.99 17.84
CA PHE A 184 -13.56 6.53 17.82
C PHE A 184 -12.11 6.13 17.53
N LEU A 185 -11.44 6.79 16.57
CA LEU A 185 -10.02 6.51 16.29
C LEU A 185 -9.12 6.87 17.47
N ILE A 186 -9.33 8.02 18.11
CA ILE A 186 -8.59 8.46 19.29
C ILE A 186 -8.69 7.42 20.42
N GLU A 187 -9.88 6.88 20.64
CA GLU A 187 -10.14 5.89 21.69
C GLU A 187 -9.59 4.51 21.34
N GLN A 188 -9.84 4.02 20.12
CA GLN A 188 -9.62 2.60 19.79
C GLN A 188 -8.22 2.29 19.27
N LEU A 189 -7.54 3.23 18.61
CA LEU A 189 -6.20 2.98 18.07
C LEU A 189 -5.20 2.54 19.14
N PRO A 190 -5.10 3.18 20.33
CA PRO A 190 -4.23 2.70 21.41
C PRO A 190 -4.53 1.25 21.81
N ASN A 191 -5.81 0.90 21.99
CA ASN A 191 -6.25 -0.42 22.43
C ASN A 191 -5.80 -1.50 21.43
N ILE A 192 -6.14 -1.32 20.15
CA ILE A 192 -5.86 -2.36 19.16
C ILE A 192 -4.38 -2.42 18.76
N CYS A 193 -3.68 -1.29 18.71
CA CYS A 193 -2.32 -1.24 18.17
C CYS A 193 -1.28 -1.67 19.21
N MET A 194 -1.54 -1.45 20.50
CA MET A 194 -0.65 -1.92 21.56
C MET A 194 -0.66 -3.45 21.70
N GLU A 195 -1.77 -4.09 21.36
CA GLU A 195 -1.94 -5.56 21.36
C GLU A 195 -1.39 -6.26 20.11
N ILE A 196 -0.82 -5.54 19.13
CA ILE A 196 -0.28 -6.18 17.93
C ILE A 196 1.02 -6.90 18.27
N GLU A 197 1.01 -8.22 18.09
CA GLU A 197 2.15 -9.11 18.35
C GLU A 197 2.75 -9.76 17.09
N ARG A 198 2.34 -9.33 15.89
CA ARG A 198 2.80 -9.92 14.62
C ARG A 198 3.07 -8.88 13.53
N GLU A 199 3.89 -9.26 12.56
CA GLU A 199 4.16 -8.40 11.40
C GLU A 199 2.92 -8.19 10.53
N PHE A 200 2.74 -6.96 10.07
CA PHE A 200 1.74 -6.55 9.08
C PHE A 200 2.32 -5.42 8.22
N HIS A 201 1.73 -5.21 7.03
CA HIS A 201 2.38 -4.39 6.00
C HIS A 201 1.45 -3.45 5.22
N THR A 202 0.16 -3.42 5.59
CA THR A 202 -0.86 -2.57 4.97
C THR A 202 -1.76 -1.97 6.04
N ILE A 203 -2.35 -0.81 5.73
CA ILE A 203 -3.34 -0.16 6.61
C ILE A 203 -4.59 -1.01 6.81
N SER A 204 -4.92 -1.87 5.85
CA SER A 204 -6.06 -2.78 5.93
C SER A 204 -6.02 -3.74 7.11
N TYR A 205 -4.85 -4.06 7.65
CA TYR A 205 -4.74 -4.84 8.89
C TYR A 205 -5.32 -4.08 10.09
N ILE A 206 -4.98 -2.79 10.24
CA ILE A 206 -5.49 -1.93 11.31
C ILE A 206 -6.97 -1.63 11.09
N ASP A 207 -7.37 -1.31 9.86
CA ASP A 207 -8.78 -1.13 9.47
C ASP A 207 -9.64 -2.33 9.88
N GLN A 208 -9.19 -3.56 9.58
CA GLN A 208 -9.91 -4.78 9.96
C GLN A 208 -10.00 -4.98 11.47
N LEU A 209 -9.01 -4.54 12.24
CA LEU A 209 -9.07 -4.59 13.71
C LEU A 209 -10.04 -3.55 14.26
N LEU A 210 -10.04 -2.33 13.71
CA LEU A 210 -10.98 -1.28 14.08
C LEU A 210 -12.44 -1.68 13.78
N ARG A 211 -12.70 -2.31 12.63
CA ARG A 211 -14.05 -2.81 12.29
C ARG A 211 -14.60 -3.84 13.26
N LYS A 212 -13.76 -4.47 14.09
CA LYS A 212 -14.18 -5.41 15.12
C LYS A 212 -14.51 -4.72 16.45
N GLN A 213 -14.21 -3.44 16.58
CA GLN A 213 -14.51 -2.62 17.76
C GLN A 213 -15.79 -1.78 17.58
N VAL A 214 -16.39 -1.79 16.37
CA VAL A 214 -17.69 -1.18 16.05
C VAL A 214 -18.78 -2.20 16.29
#